data_AF-A0A965B9M4-F1
#
_entry.id   AF-A0A965B9M4-F1
#
_cell.length_a   1.000
_cell.length_b   1.000
_cell.length_c   1.000
_cell.angle_alpha   90.00
_cell.angle_beta   90.00
_cell.angle_gamma   90.00
#
_symmetry.space_group_name_H-M   'P 1'
#
loop_
_entity.id
_entity.type
_entity.pdbx_description
1 polymer ?
#
loop_
_entity_poly.entity_id
_entity_poly.type
_entity_poly.pdbx_seq_one_letter_code
_entity_poly.pdbx_strand_id
1 'polypeptide(L)'
;MFDSGGLNIKGGDFSDMKTDMAGSAIVYGTLKLLEHFNIKGHFIGLLPIVENMVDANSTRPGDILTAYNGKTVEIIDTDAEGRLIMADALAFSKNFNPYLCIDIATLTGQAAAIFGNKSAVVMGNNNKLIQDMINSGIKNNEKFWELPMWKEYVELTKSNIADYKNYTYGVSAGTIMAGAFLSNFVPQNTNWLHLDIAGVDFLKSNTNNRFSGASSESLRSLFTFLSNVHL
;
A
#
# COMPACT_ATOMS: atom_id res chain seq x y z
N MET A 1 3.62 -9.40 13.85
CA MET A 1 3.72 -8.76 12.53
C MET A 1 4.93 -7.88 12.54
N PHE A 2 5.88 -8.24 11.71
CA PHE A 2 7.21 -7.65 11.66
C PHE A 2 7.80 -7.94 10.29
N ASP A 3 8.64 -7.02 9.82
CA ASP A 3 9.36 -7.15 8.56
C ASP A 3 10.87 -7.03 8.80
N SER A 4 11.59 -8.15 8.68
CA SER A 4 13.05 -8.18 8.69
C SER A 4 13.67 -8.04 7.30
N GLY A 5 12.85 -8.02 6.25
CA GLY A 5 13.23 -8.08 4.83
C GLY A 5 13.47 -9.48 4.27
N GLY A 6 13.31 -10.53 5.07
CA GLY A 6 13.63 -11.89 4.65
C GLY A 6 15.12 -12.04 4.30
N LEU A 7 15.44 -12.76 3.21
CA LEU A 7 16.83 -13.00 2.79
C LEU A 7 17.53 -11.73 2.27
N ASN A 8 16.80 -10.78 1.72
CA ASN A 8 17.21 -9.40 1.52
C ASN A 8 17.10 -8.64 2.85
N ILE A 9 17.86 -9.08 3.85
CA ILE A 9 17.74 -8.59 5.23
C ILE A 9 17.95 -7.07 5.31
N LYS A 10 17.07 -6.39 6.07
CA LYS A 10 17.20 -4.96 6.32
C LYS A 10 18.53 -4.64 7.01
N GLY A 11 19.18 -3.58 6.55
CA GLY A 11 20.35 -3.01 7.20
C GLY A 11 19.97 -1.98 8.27
N GLY A 12 20.81 -1.82 9.30
CA GLY A 12 20.63 -0.80 10.33
C GLY A 12 19.61 -1.19 11.41
N ASP A 13 18.97 -0.18 12.02
CA ASP A 13 17.89 -0.39 13.00
C ASP A 13 16.55 -0.48 12.27
N PHE A 14 15.86 -1.60 12.46
CA PHE A 14 14.54 -1.90 11.93
C PHE A 14 13.56 -2.27 13.04
N SER A 15 13.81 -1.84 14.28
CA SER A 15 12.94 -2.09 15.44
C SER A 15 11.55 -1.45 15.32
N ASP A 16 11.39 -0.47 14.44
CA ASP A 16 10.13 0.16 14.08
C ASP A 16 9.29 -0.65 13.09
N MET A 17 9.84 -1.67 12.40
CA MET A 17 9.10 -2.53 11.45
C MET A 17 7.96 -3.35 12.09
N LYS A 18 7.79 -3.29 13.41
CA LYS A 18 6.53 -3.69 14.07
C LYS A 18 5.31 -2.86 13.61
N THR A 19 5.53 -1.70 12.99
CA THR A 19 4.48 -0.84 12.44
C THR A 19 4.19 -1.11 10.97
N ASP A 20 4.85 -2.10 10.35
CA ASP A 20 4.63 -2.44 8.93
C ASP A 20 3.23 -3.03 8.64
N MET A 21 2.40 -3.12 9.67
CA MET A 21 0.98 -3.46 9.63
C MET A 21 0.05 -2.25 9.66
N ALA A 22 0.57 -1.02 9.64
CA ALA A 22 -0.21 0.20 9.83
C ALA A 22 -1.33 0.36 8.78
N GLY A 23 -1.10 -0.05 7.53
CA GLY A 23 -2.13 -0.07 6.49
C GLY A 23 -3.34 -0.91 6.88
N SER A 24 -3.10 -2.13 7.36
CA SER A 24 -4.15 -3.02 7.88
C SER A 24 -4.87 -2.43 9.11
N ALA A 25 -4.12 -1.80 10.01
CA ALA A 25 -4.69 -1.13 11.18
C ALA A 25 -5.64 0.02 10.79
N ILE A 26 -5.27 0.80 9.77
CA ILE A 26 -6.10 1.89 9.23
C ILE A 26 -7.36 1.33 8.57
N VAL A 27 -7.25 0.31 7.72
CA VAL A 27 -8.42 -0.33 7.09
C VAL A 27 -9.41 -0.83 8.15
N TYR A 28 -8.91 -1.56 9.15
CA TYR A 28 -9.76 -2.03 10.26
C TYR A 28 -10.40 -0.87 11.03
N GLY A 29 -9.61 0.15 11.39
CA GLY A 29 -10.10 1.35 12.07
C GLY A 29 -11.17 2.10 11.27
N THR A 30 -10.98 2.23 9.96
CA THR A 30 -11.95 2.87 9.08
C THR A 30 -13.26 2.10 9.05
N LEU A 31 -13.23 0.76 8.94
CA LEU A 31 -14.46 -0.05 9.00
C LEU A 31 -15.20 0.14 10.32
N LYS A 32 -14.49 0.20 11.46
CA LYS A 32 -15.11 0.49 12.77
C LYS A 32 -15.73 1.88 12.81
N LEU A 33 -15.12 2.89 12.18
CA LEU A 33 -15.70 4.24 12.10
C LEU A 33 -16.94 4.27 11.19
N LEU A 34 -16.88 3.62 10.02
CA LEU A 34 -18.02 3.53 9.10
C LEU A 34 -19.22 2.85 9.77
N GLU A 35 -18.97 1.76 10.49
CA GLU A 35 -19.98 1.07 11.32
C GLU A 35 -20.53 2.00 12.41
N HIS A 36 -19.65 2.61 13.20
CA HIS A 36 -20.03 3.46 14.34
C HIS A 36 -20.91 4.65 13.92
N PHE A 37 -20.58 5.28 12.79
CA PHE A 37 -21.33 6.42 12.26
C PHE A 37 -22.48 6.01 11.32
N ASN A 38 -22.77 4.72 11.17
CA ASN A 38 -23.83 4.18 10.31
C ASN A 38 -23.75 4.70 8.86
N ILE A 39 -22.53 4.78 8.31
CA ILE A 39 -22.33 5.19 6.93
C ILE A 39 -22.95 4.15 6.02
N LYS A 40 -23.85 4.58 5.14
CA LYS A 40 -24.53 3.70 4.18
C LYS A 40 -23.55 3.29 3.09
N GLY A 41 -23.40 1.99 2.88
CA GLY A 41 -22.56 1.41 1.83
C GLY A 41 -22.24 -0.04 2.12
N HIS A 42 -21.69 -0.74 1.14
CA HIS A 42 -21.14 -2.09 1.32
C HIS A 42 -19.63 -2.01 1.33
N PHE A 43 -19.05 -2.06 2.53
CA PHE A 43 -17.61 -1.95 2.74
C PHE A 43 -17.03 -3.31 3.14
N ILE A 44 -15.96 -3.72 2.46
CA ILE A 44 -15.27 -4.98 2.71
C ILE A 44 -13.79 -4.65 2.95
N GLY A 45 -13.23 -5.16 4.05
CA GLY A 45 -11.80 -5.06 4.35
C GLY A 45 -11.09 -6.38 4.11
N LEU A 46 -9.99 -6.34 3.36
CA LEU A 46 -9.08 -7.46 3.18
C LEU A 46 -7.76 -7.13 3.91
N LEU A 47 -7.37 -7.98 4.85
CA LEU A 47 -6.21 -7.76 5.72
C LEU A 47 -5.26 -8.97 5.60
N PRO A 48 -4.39 -9.04 4.57
CA PRO A 48 -3.36 -10.06 4.53
C PRO A 48 -2.33 -9.79 5.65
N ILE A 49 -2.22 -10.72 6.60
CA ILE A 49 -1.45 -10.57 7.85
C ILE A 49 -0.45 -11.71 7.95
N VAL A 50 0.84 -11.38 7.83
CA VAL A 50 1.96 -12.32 7.90
C VAL A 50 3.18 -11.64 8.54
N GLU A 51 4.25 -12.40 8.73
CA GLU A 51 5.58 -11.87 9.06
C GLU A 51 6.54 -12.13 7.90
N ASN A 52 7.48 -11.21 7.68
CA ASN A 52 8.59 -11.42 6.75
C ASN A 52 9.87 -11.64 7.54
N MET A 53 10.31 -12.90 7.59
CA MET A 53 11.39 -13.35 8.47
C MET A 53 12.39 -14.21 7.71
N VAL A 54 13.61 -14.28 8.25
CA VAL A 54 14.64 -15.22 7.83
C VAL A 54 14.39 -16.58 8.48
N ASP A 55 14.22 -17.61 7.64
CA ASP A 55 14.05 -19.02 7.98
C ASP A 55 14.68 -19.87 6.85
N ALA A 56 14.87 -21.17 7.09
CA ALA A 56 15.25 -22.12 6.06
C ALA A 56 14.23 -22.22 4.91
N ASN A 57 12.96 -21.87 5.15
CA ASN A 57 11.89 -21.88 4.17
C ASN A 57 11.50 -20.48 3.66
N SER A 58 12.31 -19.45 3.92
CA SER A 58 12.05 -18.11 3.37
C SER A 58 12.00 -18.15 1.84
N THR A 59 11.16 -17.28 1.27
CA THR A 59 11.20 -16.95 -0.15
C THR A 59 12.61 -16.51 -0.54
N ARG A 60 13.08 -16.94 -1.71
CA ARG A 60 14.44 -16.62 -2.20
C ARG A 60 14.38 -15.71 -3.41
N PRO A 61 15.39 -14.84 -3.59
CA PRO A 61 15.63 -14.22 -4.89
C PRO A 61 15.73 -15.29 -5.99
N GLY A 62 14.98 -15.10 -7.07
CA GLY A 62 14.83 -16.02 -8.19
C GLY A 62 13.65 -17.00 -8.07
N ASP A 63 12.98 -17.10 -6.92
CA ASP A 63 11.75 -17.88 -6.82
C ASP A 63 10.65 -17.25 -7.71
N ILE A 64 9.76 -18.08 -8.25
CA ILE A 64 8.58 -17.63 -9.00
C ILE A 64 7.34 -18.05 -8.23
N LEU A 65 6.56 -17.06 -7.79
CA LEU A 65 5.28 -17.27 -7.10
C LEU A 65 4.12 -17.14 -8.07
N THR A 66 3.02 -17.84 -7.81
CA THR A 66 1.76 -17.70 -8.57
C THR A 66 0.74 -16.99 -7.69
N ALA A 67 0.28 -15.82 -8.13
CA ALA A 67 -0.74 -15.03 -7.47
C ALA A 67 -2.15 -15.63 -7.68
N TYR A 68 -3.13 -15.18 -6.88
CA TYR A 68 -4.52 -15.66 -6.89
C TYR A 68 -5.21 -15.57 -8.27
N ASN A 69 -4.82 -14.59 -9.09
CA ASN A 69 -5.35 -14.45 -10.46
C ASN A 69 -4.59 -15.28 -11.51
N GLY A 70 -3.66 -16.14 -11.09
CA GLY A 70 -2.86 -17.01 -11.96
C GLY A 70 -1.62 -16.35 -12.56
N LYS A 71 -1.40 -15.05 -12.30
CA LYS A 71 -0.19 -14.34 -12.76
C LYS A 71 1.02 -14.81 -11.97
N THR A 72 2.17 -14.87 -12.64
CA THR A 72 3.44 -15.29 -12.06
C THR A 72 4.32 -14.09 -11.70
N VAL A 73 5.02 -14.17 -10.56
CA VAL A 73 5.89 -13.11 -10.05
C VAL A 73 7.25 -13.68 -9.71
N GLU A 74 8.28 -13.20 -10.42
CA GLU A 74 9.68 -13.42 -10.08
C GLU A 74 10.05 -12.55 -8.86
N ILE A 75 10.59 -13.19 -7.84
CA ILE A 75 11.06 -12.53 -6.63
C ILE A 75 12.49 -12.06 -6.86
N ILE A 76 12.68 -10.75 -6.96
CA ILE A 76 14.00 -10.13 -7.12
C ILE A 76 14.54 -9.67 -5.78
N ASP A 77 13.66 -9.13 -4.93
CA ASP A 77 14.01 -8.62 -3.61
C ASP A 77 12.97 -9.05 -2.58
N THR A 78 13.36 -9.81 -1.55
CA THR A 78 12.43 -10.32 -0.54
C THR A 78 12.00 -9.27 0.48
N ASP A 79 12.61 -8.07 0.47
CA ASP A 79 12.20 -6.87 1.23
C ASP A 79 11.17 -6.02 0.45
N ALA A 80 10.76 -6.51 -0.72
CA ALA A 80 9.63 -5.99 -1.49
C ALA A 80 8.44 -6.97 -1.37
N GLU A 81 8.14 -7.41 -0.15
CA GLU A 81 7.11 -8.39 0.19
C GLU A 81 5.70 -7.81 0.30
N GLY A 82 5.54 -6.59 0.81
CA GLY A 82 4.22 -5.99 1.03
C GLY A 82 3.37 -5.97 -0.23
N ARG A 83 4.01 -5.68 -1.37
CA ARG A 83 3.32 -5.70 -2.67
C ARG A 83 2.89 -7.11 -3.11
N LEU A 84 3.56 -8.17 -2.66
CA LEU A 84 3.20 -9.55 -2.97
C LEU A 84 1.90 -9.95 -2.26
N ILE A 85 1.82 -9.69 -0.96
CA ILE A 85 0.61 -10.01 -0.18
C ILE A 85 -0.58 -9.15 -0.62
N MET A 86 -0.32 -7.90 -1.02
CA MET A 86 -1.34 -7.00 -1.55
C MET A 86 -1.78 -7.40 -2.96
N ALA A 87 -0.88 -7.91 -3.80
CA ALA A 87 -1.23 -8.43 -5.12
C ALA A 87 -2.28 -9.54 -5.03
N ASP A 88 -2.13 -10.48 -4.08
CA ASP A 88 -3.13 -11.51 -3.83
C ASP A 88 -4.44 -10.94 -3.28
N ALA A 89 -4.39 -9.99 -2.35
CA ALA A 89 -5.59 -9.34 -1.82
C ALA A 89 -6.38 -8.57 -2.90
N LEU A 90 -5.68 -7.81 -3.75
CA LEU A 90 -6.27 -7.11 -4.90
C LEU A 90 -6.85 -8.11 -5.91
N ALA A 91 -6.12 -9.16 -6.24
CA ALA A 91 -6.60 -10.21 -7.14
C ALA A 91 -7.82 -10.95 -6.58
N PHE A 92 -7.85 -11.22 -5.27
CA PHE A 92 -8.96 -11.86 -4.57
C PHE A 92 -10.20 -10.96 -4.51
N SER A 93 -10.01 -9.63 -4.44
CA SER A 93 -11.10 -8.66 -4.36
C SER A 93 -12.11 -8.75 -5.51
N LYS A 94 -11.71 -9.32 -6.66
CA LYS A 94 -12.61 -9.57 -7.81
C LYS A 94 -13.88 -10.34 -7.43
N ASN A 95 -13.80 -11.21 -6.41
CA ASN A 95 -14.91 -12.04 -5.96
C ASN A 95 -16.08 -11.20 -5.39
N PHE A 96 -15.84 -9.93 -5.07
CA PHE A 96 -16.85 -9.02 -4.52
C PHE A 96 -17.39 -8.01 -5.54
N ASN A 97 -16.92 -8.04 -6.79
CA ASN A 97 -17.26 -7.07 -7.84
C ASN A 97 -17.18 -5.60 -7.36
N PRO A 98 -16.04 -5.14 -6.82
CA PRO A 98 -15.93 -3.83 -6.21
C PRO A 98 -16.04 -2.71 -7.24
N TYR A 99 -16.81 -1.68 -6.92
CA TYR A 99 -16.81 -0.41 -7.67
C TYR A 99 -15.47 0.34 -7.51
N LEU A 100 -14.90 0.28 -6.30
CA LEU A 100 -13.66 0.94 -5.92
C LEU A 100 -12.84 0.04 -5.01
N CYS A 101 -11.57 -0.19 -5.37
CA CYS A 101 -10.55 -0.77 -4.52
C CYS A 101 -9.65 0.34 -3.98
N ILE A 102 -9.42 0.35 -2.66
CA ILE A 102 -8.42 1.21 -2.03
C ILE A 102 -7.51 0.31 -1.23
N ASP A 103 -6.22 0.37 -1.52
CA ASP A 103 -5.22 -0.29 -0.70
C ASP A 103 -4.29 0.74 -0.05
N ILE A 104 -3.80 0.39 1.14
CA ILE A 104 -3.05 1.28 2.03
C ILE A 104 -1.92 0.46 2.62
N ALA A 105 -0.69 0.98 2.52
CA ALA A 105 0.47 0.25 3.01
C ALA A 105 1.63 1.19 3.37
N THR A 106 2.46 0.74 4.30
CA THR A 106 3.80 1.28 4.59
C THR A 106 4.80 0.78 3.54
N LEU A 107 4.50 0.99 2.26
CA LEU A 107 5.02 0.13 1.20
C LEU A 107 6.45 0.46 0.77
N THR A 108 6.84 1.75 0.78
CA THR A 108 8.17 2.12 0.27
C THR A 108 8.87 3.16 1.13
N GLY A 109 10.12 2.88 1.51
CA GLY A 109 11.01 3.87 2.11
C GLY A 109 11.26 5.09 1.20
N GLN A 110 11.02 4.96 -0.11
CA GLN A 110 11.13 6.09 -1.04
C GLN A 110 9.99 7.11 -0.90
N ALA A 111 8.78 6.69 -0.51
CA ALA A 111 7.71 7.64 -0.20
C ALA A 111 8.12 8.55 0.97
N ALA A 112 8.71 7.94 2.01
CA ALA A 112 9.32 8.65 3.13
C ALA A 112 10.52 9.51 2.71
N ALA A 113 11.35 9.05 1.76
CA ALA A 113 12.49 9.84 1.28
C ALA A 113 12.07 11.11 0.52
N ILE A 114 10.96 11.07 -0.22
CA ILE A 114 10.46 12.21 -1.01
C ILE A 114 9.77 13.23 -0.10
N PHE A 115 8.87 12.80 0.79
CA PHE A 115 8.00 13.70 1.55
C PHE A 115 8.31 13.76 3.05
N GLY A 116 9.23 12.95 3.55
CA GLY A 116 9.44 12.76 5.00
C GLY A 116 8.13 12.36 5.66
N ASN A 117 7.84 12.99 6.80
CA ASN A 117 6.58 12.83 7.54
C ASN A 117 5.53 13.89 7.23
N LYS A 118 5.56 14.47 6.03
CA LYS A 118 4.69 15.60 5.67
C LYS A 118 3.50 15.22 4.82
N SER A 119 3.60 14.13 4.07
CA SER A 119 2.55 13.70 3.13
C SER A 119 2.63 12.20 2.91
N ALA A 120 1.47 11.55 2.83
CA ALA A 120 1.35 10.27 2.18
C ALA A 120 1.37 10.46 0.66
N VAL A 121 1.58 9.38 -0.08
CA VAL A 121 1.44 9.33 -1.54
C VAL A 121 0.09 8.74 -1.91
N VAL A 122 -0.53 9.28 -2.95
CA VAL A 122 -1.67 8.65 -3.63
C VAL A 122 -1.32 8.37 -5.07
N MET A 123 -1.68 7.18 -5.55
CA MET A 123 -1.63 6.76 -6.94
C MET A 123 -2.96 6.09 -7.31
N GLY A 124 -3.30 6.01 -8.58
CA GLY A 124 -4.53 5.35 -8.98
C GLY A 124 -4.83 5.47 -10.47
N ASN A 125 -6.00 4.98 -10.85
CA ASN A 125 -6.47 4.98 -12.25
C ASN A 125 -7.66 5.92 -12.50
N ASN A 126 -8.12 6.66 -11.49
CA ASN A 126 -9.27 7.56 -11.59
C ASN A 126 -8.94 8.94 -10.99
N ASN A 127 -8.68 9.92 -11.85
CA ASN A 127 -8.29 11.27 -11.45
C ASN A 127 -9.31 11.93 -10.51
N LYS A 128 -10.62 11.71 -10.72
CA LYS A 128 -11.65 12.29 -9.84
C LYS A 128 -11.51 11.76 -8.42
N LEU A 129 -11.40 10.43 -8.26
CA LEU A 129 -11.28 9.80 -6.95
C LEU A 129 -9.95 10.15 -6.25
N ILE A 130 -8.86 10.30 -7.02
CA ILE A 130 -7.58 10.79 -6.47
C ILE A 130 -7.76 12.19 -5.88
N GLN A 131 -8.36 13.11 -6.63
CA GLN A 131 -8.58 14.49 -6.16
C GLN A 131 -9.56 14.54 -4.98
N ASP A 132 -10.60 13.71 -4.97
CA ASP A 132 -11.53 13.58 -3.83
C ASP A 132 -10.81 13.08 -2.56
N MET A 133 -9.84 12.16 -2.71
CA MET A 133 -9.01 11.69 -1.59
C MET A 133 -8.07 12.79 -1.09
N ILE A 134 -7.40 13.51 -1.98
CA ILE A 134 -6.53 14.66 -1.63
C ILE A 134 -7.33 15.73 -0.88
N ASN A 135 -8.53 16.07 -1.38
CA ASN A 135 -9.42 17.04 -0.75
C ASN A 135 -9.90 16.58 0.64
N SER A 136 -10.14 15.27 0.81
CA SER A 136 -10.47 14.68 2.11
C SER A 136 -9.29 14.80 3.08
N GLY A 137 -8.06 14.64 2.57
CA GLY A 137 -6.83 14.92 3.27
C GLY A 137 -6.72 16.36 3.78
N ILE A 138 -6.90 17.33 2.88
CA ILE A 138 -6.86 18.77 3.22
C ILE A 138 -7.84 19.09 4.34
N LYS A 139 -9.07 18.58 4.28
CA LYS A 139 -10.10 18.78 5.33
C LYS A 139 -9.68 18.25 6.70
N ASN A 140 -8.85 17.20 6.73
CA ASN A 140 -8.43 16.52 7.97
C ASN A 140 -7.01 16.89 8.41
N ASN A 141 -6.36 17.83 7.71
CA ASN A 141 -4.96 18.19 7.90
C ASN A 141 -4.01 16.99 7.78
N GLU A 142 -4.28 16.09 6.84
CA GLU A 142 -3.44 14.94 6.47
C GLU A 142 -3.16 15.06 4.97
N LYS A 143 -1.90 15.26 4.56
CA LYS A 143 -1.60 15.58 3.16
C LYS A 143 -1.42 14.31 2.35
N PHE A 144 -1.94 14.34 1.12
CA PHE A 144 -1.67 13.36 0.09
C PHE A 144 -1.06 14.07 -1.10
N TRP A 145 -0.06 13.45 -1.71
CA TRP A 145 0.55 13.94 -2.93
C TRP A 145 0.42 12.89 -4.03
N GLU A 146 -0.08 13.31 -5.19
CA GLU A 146 -0.26 12.42 -6.33
C GLU A 146 1.08 12.12 -7.01
N LEU A 147 1.38 10.83 -7.18
CA LEU A 147 2.45 10.38 -8.07
C LEU A 147 1.85 9.77 -9.35
N PRO A 148 2.59 9.84 -10.48
CA PRO A 148 2.05 9.40 -11.76
C PRO A 148 1.94 7.88 -11.87
N MET A 149 0.91 7.42 -12.59
CA MET A 149 0.74 6.03 -13.02
C MET A 149 0.89 5.92 -14.54
N TRP A 150 2.09 6.22 -15.06
CA TRP A 150 2.37 6.12 -16.48
C TRP A 150 2.63 4.67 -16.91
N LYS A 151 2.20 4.33 -18.14
CA LYS A 151 2.32 2.98 -18.70
C LYS A 151 3.79 2.50 -18.75
N GLU A 152 4.73 3.42 -18.93
CA GLU A 152 6.16 3.15 -19.01
C GLU A 152 6.67 2.51 -17.70
N TYR A 153 6.16 2.91 -16.55
CA TYR A 153 6.51 2.30 -15.28
C TYR A 153 5.90 0.90 -15.12
N VAL A 154 4.68 0.70 -15.60
CA VAL A 154 4.03 -0.63 -15.60
C VAL A 154 4.82 -1.61 -16.47
N GLU A 155 5.28 -1.18 -17.64
CA GLU A 155 6.11 -2.01 -18.53
C GLU A 155 7.44 -2.42 -17.88
N LEU A 156 8.03 -1.57 -17.04
CA LEU A 156 9.26 -1.87 -16.30
C LEU A 156 9.08 -2.95 -15.22
N THR A 157 7.84 -3.33 -14.88
CA THR A 157 7.54 -4.42 -13.94
C THR A 157 7.56 -5.80 -14.58
N LYS A 158 7.70 -5.91 -15.91
CA LYS A 158 7.75 -7.20 -16.60
C LYS A 158 9.03 -7.98 -16.26
N SER A 159 8.88 -9.30 -16.17
CA SER A 159 9.98 -10.26 -16.04
C SER A 159 10.26 -10.95 -17.39
N ASN A 160 11.46 -11.50 -17.54
CA ASN A 160 11.84 -12.34 -18.68
C ASN A 160 11.45 -13.81 -18.48
N ILE A 161 11.16 -14.22 -17.24
CA ILE A 161 10.90 -15.63 -16.86
C ILE A 161 9.57 -15.83 -16.12
N ALA A 162 8.89 -14.74 -15.78
CA ALA A 162 7.55 -14.69 -15.20
C ALA A 162 6.76 -13.54 -15.85
N ASP A 163 5.47 -13.39 -15.52
CA ASP A 163 4.68 -12.26 -16.02
C ASP A 163 5.21 -10.92 -15.49
N TYR A 164 5.58 -10.90 -14.21
CA TYR A 164 6.09 -9.71 -13.51
C TYR A 164 7.27 -10.05 -12.61
N LYS A 165 8.02 -9.02 -12.20
CA LYS A 165 9.01 -9.08 -11.12
C LYS A 165 8.63 -8.12 -10.02
N ASN A 166 8.86 -8.50 -8.76
CA ASN A 166 8.45 -7.68 -7.63
C ASN A 166 9.34 -6.45 -7.42
N TYR A 167 10.54 -6.43 -7.98
CA TYR A 167 11.47 -5.30 -7.88
C TYR A 167 12.26 -5.07 -9.17
N THR A 168 12.66 -3.83 -9.43
CA THR A 168 13.47 -3.45 -10.60
C THR A 168 14.69 -2.65 -10.15
N TYR A 169 15.88 -3.28 -10.17
CA TYR A 169 17.14 -2.60 -9.89
C TYR A 169 17.45 -1.49 -10.90
N GLY A 170 18.11 -0.42 -10.43
CA GLY A 170 18.56 0.70 -11.26
C GLY A 170 17.48 1.72 -11.64
N VAL A 171 16.24 1.53 -11.19
CA VAL A 171 15.15 2.49 -11.43
C VAL A 171 14.91 3.34 -10.18
N SER A 172 15.23 4.64 -10.27
CA SER A 172 15.02 5.62 -9.20
C SER A 172 13.57 6.14 -9.16
N ALA A 173 12.61 5.23 -9.01
CA ALA A 173 11.18 5.54 -8.93
C ALA A 173 10.41 4.49 -8.10
N GLY A 174 10.99 4.04 -6.99
CA GLY A 174 10.54 2.87 -6.22
C GLY A 174 9.09 2.92 -5.75
N THR A 175 8.60 4.07 -5.28
CA THR A 175 7.19 4.25 -4.92
C THR A 175 6.28 4.07 -6.14
N ILE A 176 6.62 4.70 -7.26
CA ILE A 176 5.87 4.54 -8.51
C ILE A 176 5.94 3.10 -9.02
N MET A 177 7.10 2.45 -8.92
CA MET A 177 7.29 1.05 -9.32
C MET A 177 6.48 0.09 -8.45
N ALA A 178 6.32 0.37 -7.15
CA ALA A 178 5.43 -0.36 -6.26
C ALA A 178 3.97 -0.24 -6.72
N GLY A 179 3.49 0.98 -6.96
CA GLY A 179 2.14 1.22 -7.50
C GLY A 179 1.94 0.56 -8.88
N ALA A 180 2.92 0.69 -9.76
CA ALA A 180 2.94 0.05 -11.08
C ALA A 180 2.79 -1.47 -10.96
N PHE A 181 3.53 -2.10 -10.03
CA PHE A 181 3.42 -3.53 -9.76
C PHE A 181 1.99 -3.89 -9.31
N LEU A 182 1.46 -3.20 -8.30
CA LEU A 182 0.12 -3.44 -7.75
C LEU A 182 -0.99 -3.28 -8.80
N SER A 183 -0.86 -2.30 -9.70
CA SER A 183 -1.84 -2.03 -10.75
C SER A 183 -2.10 -3.23 -11.67
N ASN A 184 -1.14 -4.14 -11.79
CA ASN A 184 -1.30 -5.37 -12.55
C ASN A 184 -2.27 -6.37 -11.90
N PHE A 185 -2.56 -6.24 -10.60
CA PHE A 185 -3.36 -7.20 -9.84
C PHE A 185 -4.75 -6.68 -9.50
N VAL A 186 -5.02 -5.40 -9.78
CA VAL A 186 -6.34 -4.78 -9.66
C VAL A 186 -7.32 -5.49 -10.60
N PRO A 187 -8.55 -5.81 -10.15
CA PRO A 187 -9.58 -6.37 -11.02
C PRO A 187 -9.86 -5.47 -12.24
N GLN A 188 -10.16 -6.10 -13.37
CA GLN A 188 -10.46 -5.35 -14.60
C GLN A 188 -11.69 -4.45 -14.42
N ASN A 189 -11.62 -3.25 -14.99
CA ASN A 189 -12.70 -2.23 -14.94
C ASN A 189 -13.08 -1.76 -13.52
N THR A 190 -12.19 -1.91 -12.54
CA THR A 190 -12.37 -1.42 -11.17
C THR A 190 -11.62 -0.11 -10.95
N ASN A 191 -12.27 0.87 -10.33
CA ASN A 191 -11.57 2.08 -9.88
C ASN A 191 -10.59 1.72 -8.77
N TRP A 192 -9.42 2.34 -8.77
CA TRP A 192 -8.36 1.96 -7.86
C TRP A 192 -7.56 3.15 -7.35
N LEU A 193 -7.28 3.13 -6.05
CA LEU A 193 -6.38 4.02 -5.34
C LEU A 193 -5.40 3.21 -4.50
N HIS A 194 -4.12 3.56 -4.57
CA HIS A 194 -3.07 3.10 -3.67
C HIS A 194 -2.61 4.26 -2.80
N LEU A 195 -2.57 4.06 -1.48
CA LEU A 195 -2.05 5.03 -0.51
C LEU A 195 -0.77 4.49 0.13
N ASP A 196 0.38 5.07 -0.25
CA ASP A 196 1.65 4.78 0.43
C ASP A 196 1.82 5.72 1.62
N ILE A 197 1.75 5.15 2.81
CA ILE A 197 1.77 5.87 4.09
C ILE A 197 3.10 5.71 4.84
N ALA A 198 4.12 5.09 4.24
CA ALA A 198 5.40 4.81 4.91
C ALA A 198 6.09 6.05 5.49
N GLY A 199 5.83 7.24 4.94
CA GLY A 199 6.39 8.48 5.47
C GLY A 199 5.68 8.98 6.74
N VAL A 200 4.41 8.65 6.92
CA VAL A 200 3.51 9.29 7.88
C VAL A 200 2.97 8.35 8.95
N ASP A 201 3.21 7.05 8.87
CA ASP A 201 2.69 6.03 9.80
C ASP A 201 3.23 6.18 11.24
N PHE A 202 4.46 6.68 11.40
CA PHE A 202 5.14 6.78 12.69
C PHE A 202 5.77 8.16 12.96
N LEU A 203 5.50 8.71 14.14
CA LEU A 203 6.08 9.96 14.63
C LEU A 203 7.29 9.67 15.52
N LYS A 204 8.48 10.09 15.07
CA LYS A 204 9.73 9.95 15.84
C LYS A 204 9.82 10.86 17.07
N SER A 205 9.04 11.94 17.09
CA SER A 205 9.00 12.89 18.21
C SER A 205 7.58 13.39 18.43
N ASN A 206 7.32 13.91 19.64
CA ASN A 206 6.08 14.62 19.90
C ASN A 206 5.92 15.79 18.93
N THR A 207 4.68 16.02 18.53
CA THR A 207 4.24 17.25 17.85
C THR A 207 3.37 18.05 18.81
N ASN A 208 2.89 19.22 18.40
CA ASN A 208 1.99 20.02 19.22
C ASN A 208 0.71 19.26 19.63
N ASN A 209 0.25 18.31 18.81
CA ASN A 209 -1.06 17.67 18.95
C ASN A 209 -1.02 16.13 19.02
N ARG A 210 0.16 15.51 18.94
CA ARG A 210 0.32 14.05 18.94
C ARG A 210 1.61 13.67 19.66
N PHE A 211 1.56 12.60 20.45
CA PHE A 211 2.76 11.97 21.01
C PHE A 211 3.54 11.22 19.93
N SER A 212 4.82 10.97 20.18
CA SER A 212 5.61 10.03 19.38
C SER A 212 4.99 8.63 19.41
N GLY A 213 5.18 7.88 18.33
CA GLY A 213 4.55 6.58 18.14
C GLY A 213 3.73 6.50 16.85
N ALA A 214 2.89 5.46 16.76
CA ALA A 214 1.97 5.27 15.63
C ALA A 214 1.04 6.49 15.49
N SER A 215 1.00 7.08 14.30
CA SER A 215 0.33 8.35 14.04
C SER A 215 -1.16 8.19 13.71
N SER A 216 -1.55 7.02 13.20
CA SER A 216 -2.85 6.76 12.54
C SER A 216 -3.20 7.74 11.40
N GLU A 217 -2.19 8.39 10.80
CA GLU A 217 -2.39 9.30 9.69
C GLU A 217 -3.01 8.56 8.50
N SER A 218 -3.91 9.24 7.78
CA SER A 218 -4.80 8.71 6.73
C SER A 218 -6.11 8.09 7.22
N LEU A 219 -6.24 7.72 8.50
CA LEU A 219 -7.49 7.15 9.04
C LEU A 219 -8.68 8.12 8.90
N ARG A 220 -8.50 9.37 9.32
CA ARG A 220 -9.57 10.39 9.27
C ARG A 220 -9.91 10.78 7.84
N SER A 221 -8.88 10.90 7.01
CA SER A 221 -9.04 11.23 5.59
C SER A 221 -9.77 10.14 4.82
N LEU A 222 -9.42 8.87 5.07
CA LEU A 222 -10.09 7.75 4.43
C LEU A 222 -11.56 7.64 4.87
N PHE A 223 -11.82 7.79 6.17
CA PHE A 223 -13.21 7.84 6.67
C PHE A 223 -14.00 8.99 6.03
N THR A 224 -13.41 10.18 5.96
CA THR A 224 -14.05 11.36 5.35
C THR A 224 -14.30 11.15 3.85
N PHE A 225 -13.35 10.55 3.14
CA PHE A 225 -13.47 10.21 1.74
C PHE A 225 -14.64 9.25 1.53
N LEU A 226 -14.63 8.09 2.20
CA LEU A 226 -15.68 7.07 2.06
C LEU A 226 -17.07 7.56 2.50
N SER A 227 -17.14 8.51 3.44
CA SER A 227 -18.41 9.11 3.87
C SER A 227 -19.02 10.07 2.84
N ASN A 228 -18.21 10.58 1.91
CA ASN A 228 -18.63 11.59 0.92
C ASN A 228 -18.67 11.06 -0.51
N VAL A 229 -18.03 9.93 -0.80
CA VAL A 229 -18.11 9.32 -2.12
C VAL A 229 -19.49 8.71 -2.28
N HIS A 230 -20.25 9.23 -3.24
CA HIS A 230 -21.50 8.61 -3.66
C HIS A 230 -21.16 7.34 -4.45
N LEU A 231 -21.07 6.23 -3.72
CA LEU A 231 -20.91 4.86 -4.23
C LEU A 231 -22.27 4.25 -4.58
#